data_AF-A0A7Y5Q274-F1
#
_entry.id   AF-A0A7Y5Q274-F1
#
_cell.length_a   1.000
_cell.length_b   1.000
_cell.length_c   1.000
_cell.angle_alpha   90.00
_cell.angle_beta   90.00
_cell.angle_gamma   90.00
#
_symmetry.space_group_name_H-M   'P 1'
#
loop_
_entity.id
_entity.type
_entity.pdbx_description
1 polymer ?
#
loop_
_entity_poly.entity_id
_entity_poly.type
_entity_poly.pdbx_seq_one_letter_code
_entity_poly.pdbx_strand_id
1 'polypeptide(L)'
;MTLTILATEENWQAFDDAWTALIASGGEIDELSRAIEVIGSKRRISRCLPTLKIHAESLAEKGRPADAATLVGATVRAGGPIGELADQLLTYSEAAWGKEEWWNAFLEIAGLKREAIDLRKAWIYFDDMRSYKVGTVVFHAAGWGVGEVKEVNYATMEALVHFSGPGSKKDRFPLRTAVEIFERLPATDLRAQRLIDPQGLDKRLKEQPLEILKAVLLRYGGKASNITIRNALAQIGVDGTKWSNWWKKTRLLAENDTMYRVSGNIAKCEVELLRRALDPVEALRRQLVQAKSLKDALARVRDLLGGEKLQPEIRGAALDVIEQLSSETSAPIDQRLSAWMLLREHPRTPGGK
;
A
#
# COMPACT_ATOMS: atom_id res chain seq x y z
N MET A 1 -6.88 -13.98 -1.87
CA MET A 1 -6.22 -12.96 -2.73
C MET A 1 -7.15 -11.75 -2.75
N THR A 2 -6.64 -10.53 -2.62
CA THR A 2 -7.50 -9.33 -2.49
C THR A 2 -8.07 -8.91 -3.85
N LEU A 3 -9.26 -8.32 -3.87
CA LEU A 3 -9.90 -7.71 -5.05
C LEU A 3 -8.97 -6.71 -5.74
N THR A 4 -8.24 -5.92 -4.96
CA THR A 4 -7.26 -4.97 -5.51
C THR A 4 -6.12 -5.67 -6.27
N ILE A 5 -5.61 -6.80 -5.76
CA ILE A 5 -4.57 -7.59 -6.44
C ILE A 5 -5.16 -8.20 -7.73
N LEU A 6 -6.35 -8.79 -7.65
CA LEU A 6 -7.00 -9.41 -8.80
C LEU A 6 -7.26 -8.41 -9.94
N ALA A 7 -7.75 -7.21 -9.61
CA ALA A 7 -7.91 -6.10 -10.56
C ALA A 7 -6.57 -5.63 -11.15
N THR A 8 -5.53 -5.57 -10.31
CA THR A 8 -4.18 -5.17 -10.74
C THR A 8 -3.57 -6.19 -11.71
N GLU A 9 -3.86 -7.47 -11.53
CA GLU A 9 -3.39 -8.56 -12.38
C GLU A 9 -4.30 -8.86 -13.57
N GLU A 10 -5.46 -8.21 -13.67
CA GLU A 10 -6.48 -8.46 -14.70
C GLU A 10 -6.99 -9.91 -14.68
N ASN A 11 -6.95 -10.54 -13.51
CA ASN A 11 -7.57 -11.84 -13.31
C ASN A 11 -9.08 -11.67 -13.12
N TRP A 12 -9.77 -11.36 -14.22
CA TRP A 12 -11.18 -10.98 -14.20
C TRP A 12 -12.10 -12.09 -13.70
N GLN A 13 -11.81 -13.35 -14.01
CA GLN A 13 -12.61 -14.47 -13.54
C GLN A 13 -12.62 -14.54 -12.01
N ALA A 14 -11.43 -14.60 -11.40
CA ALA A 14 -11.34 -14.66 -9.94
C ALA A 14 -11.80 -13.36 -9.27
N PHE A 15 -11.66 -12.21 -9.94
CA PHE A 15 -12.21 -10.93 -9.47
C PHE A 15 -13.75 -10.97 -9.42
N ASP A 16 -14.39 -11.43 -10.48
CA ASP A 16 -15.85 -11.51 -10.58
C ASP A 16 -16.42 -12.54 -9.59
N ASP A 17 -15.74 -13.67 -9.39
CA ASP A 17 -16.09 -14.68 -8.38
C ASP A 17 -16.01 -14.10 -6.96
N ALA A 18 -14.91 -13.39 -6.64
CA ALA A 18 -14.72 -12.76 -5.34
C ALA A 18 -15.72 -11.62 -5.09
N TRP A 19 -16.05 -10.82 -6.10
CA TRP A 19 -17.06 -9.78 -5.98
C TRP A 19 -18.46 -10.39 -5.80
N THR A 20 -18.81 -11.44 -6.53
CA THR A 20 -20.08 -12.15 -6.36
C THR A 20 -20.24 -12.68 -4.93
N ALA A 21 -19.17 -13.27 -4.36
CA ALA A 21 -19.15 -13.70 -2.97
C ALA A 21 -19.31 -12.52 -1.98
N LEU A 22 -18.74 -11.35 -2.30
CA LEU A 22 -18.93 -10.13 -1.50
C LEU A 22 -20.39 -9.65 -1.50
N ILE A 23 -21.06 -9.66 -2.66
CA ILE A 23 -22.48 -9.28 -2.77
C ILE A 23 -23.34 -10.24 -1.93
N ALA A 24 -23.09 -11.54 -2.06
CA ALA A 24 -23.83 -12.57 -1.35
C ALA A 24 -23.67 -12.48 0.17
N SER A 25 -22.44 -12.28 0.64
CA SER A 25 -22.14 -12.12 2.08
C SER A 25 -22.59 -10.78 2.64
N GLY A 26 -22.77 -9.75 1.80
CA GLY A 26 -23.03 -8.39 2.26
C GLY A 26 -21.85 -7.81 3.04
N GLY A 27 -20.61 -8.14 2.66
CA GLY A 27 -19.41 -7.68 3.35
C GLY A 27 -19.12 -6.18 3.22
N GLU A 28 -17.97 -5.75 3.74
CA GLU A 28 -17.47 -4.37 3.62
C GLU A 28 -16.98 -4.05 2.21
N ILE A 29 -17.18 -2.81 1.77
CA ILE A 29 -16.87 -2.39 0.38
C ILE A 29 -15.50 -1.72 0.23
N ASP A 30 -14.75 -1.45 1.30
CA ASP A 30 -13.51 -0.68 1.27
C ASP A 30 -12.45 -1.27 0.32
N GLU A 31 -12.37 -2.59 0.25
CA GLU A 31 -11.47 -3.29 -0.66
C GLU A 31 -11.93 -3.20 -2.12
N LEU A 32 -13.24 -3.28 -2.35
CA LEU A 32 -13.85 -3.14 -3.67
C LEU A 32 -13.68 -1.71 -4.20
N SER A 33 -13.91 -0.68 -3.37
CA SER A 33 -13.70 0.73 -3.73
C SER A 33 -12.27 0.99 -4.19
N ARG A 34 -11.27 0.44 -3.49
CA ARG A 34 -9.86 0.51 -3.90
C ARG A 34 -9.60 -0.25 -5.21
N ALA A 35 -10.24 -1.41 -5.40
CA ALA A 35 -10.13 -2.15 -6.66
C ALA A 35 -10.73 -1.38 -7.85
N ILE A 36 -11.84 -0.67 -7.64
CA ILE A 36 -12.48 0.19 -8.65
C ILE A 36 -11.55 1.31 -9.11
N GLU A 37 -10.82 1.95 -8.20
CA GLU A 37 -9.81 2.95 -8.56
C GLU A 37 -8.70 2.37 -9.46
N VAL A 38 -8.22 1.16 -9.14
CA VAL A 38 -7.25 0.43 -9.98
C VAL A 38 -7.84 0.16 -11.37
N ILE A 39 -9.08 -0.31 -11.45
CA ILE A 39 -9.77 -0.60 -12.72
C ILE A 39 -9.95 0.69 -13.54
N GLY A 40 -10.28 1.80 -12.88
CA GLY A 40 -10.36 3.13 -13.48
C GLY A 40 -9.04 3.60 -14.09
N SER A 41 -7.94 3.43 -13.36
CA SER A 41 -6.58 3.77 -13.85
C SER A 41 -6.22 3.02 -15.14
N LYS A 42 -6.79 1.82 -15.32
CA LYS A 42 -6.64 0.97 -16.52
C LYS A 42 -7.67 1.24 -17.61
N ARG A 43 -8.58 2.20 -17.41
CA ARG A 43 -9.69 2.54 -18.33
C ARG A 43 -10.63 1.36 -18.61
N ARG A 44 -10.85 0.49 -17.61
CA ARG A 44 -11.71 -0.71 -17.72
C ARG A 44 -13.02 -0.62 -16.96
N ILE A 45 -13.37 0.56 -16.43
CA ILE A 45 -14.52 0.75 -15.51
C ILE A 45 -15.85 0.29 -16.09
N SER A 46 -16.06 0.45 -17.41
CA SER A 46 -17.30 0.07 -18.09
C SER A 46 -17.62 -1.42 -17.99
N ARG A 47 -16.61 -2.29 -17.83
CA ARG A 47 -16.80 -3.73 -17.60
C ARG A 47 -17.61 -4.01 -16.34
N CYS A 48 -17.34 -3.23 -15.30
CA CYS A 48 -17.84 -3.50 -13.96
C CYS A 48 -19.23 -2.92 -13.72
N LEU A 49 -19.75 -2.09 -14.64
CA LEU A 49 -21.00 -1.37 -14.45
C LEU A 49 -22.22 -2.26 -14.16
N PRO A 50 -22.44 -3.40 -14.85
CA PRO A 50 -23.59 -4.24 -14.55
C PRO A 50 -23.55 -4.79 -13.12
N THR A 51 -22.42 -5.39 -12.72
CA THR A 51 -22.21 -5.94 -11.37
C THR A 51 -22.26 -4.85 -10.30
N LEU A 52 -21.72 -3.67 -10.61
CA LEU A 52 -21.77 -2.51 -9.73
C LEU A 52 -23.20 -2.06 -9.43
N LYS A 53 -24.04 -1.94 -10.47
CA LYS A 53 -25.44 -1.52 -10.33
C LYS A 53 -26.20 -2.50 -9.44
N ILE A 54 -26.02 -3.80 -9.67
CA ILE A 54 -26.61 -4.87 -8.85
C ILE A 54 -26.13 -4.77 -7.40
N HIS A 55 -24.83 -4.55 -7.17
CA HIS A 55 -24.30 -4.45 -5.82
C HIS A 55 -24.81 -3.20 -5.09
N ALA A 56 -24.82 -2.05 -5.75
CA ALA A 56 -25.29 -0.79 -5.17
C ALA A 56 -26.79 -0.87 -4.80
N GLU A 57 -27.61 -1.46 -5.67
CA GLU A 57 -29.02 -1.72 -5.38
C GLU A 57 -29.19 -2.66 -4.19
N SER A 58 -28.48 -3.78 -4.17
CA SER A 58 -28.52 -4.72 -3.04
C SER A 58 -28.08 -4.07 -1.72
N LEU A 59 -27.08 -3.19 -1.74
CA LEU A 59 -26.65 -2.44 -0.55
C LEU A 59 -27.76 -1.50 -0.08
N ALA A 60 -28.39 -0.75 -0.99
CA ALA A 60 -29.48 0.16 -0.65
C ALA A 60 -30.70 -0.60 -0.06
N GLU A 61 -31.11 -1.71 -0.67
CA GLU A 61 -32.21 -2.56 -0.18
C GLU A 61 -31.93 -3.15 1.21
N LYS A 62 -30.66 -3.46 1.50
CA LYS A 62 -30.21 -3.94 2.81
C LYS A 62 -30.02 -2.83 3.84
N GLY A 63 -30.51 -1.61 3.57
CA GLY A 63 -30.41 -0.47 4.48
C GLY A 63 -29.01 0.11 4.60
N ARG A 64 -28.16 -0.07 3.59
CA ARG A 64 -26.80 0.49 3.51
C ARG A 64 -26.64 1.52 2.38
N PRO A 65 -27.46 2.59 2.35
CA PRO A 65 -27.40 3.60 1.28
C PRO A 65 -26.07 4.34 1.24
N ALA A 66 -25.39 4.51 2.39
CA ALA A 66 -24.07 5.14 2.45
C ALA A 66 -23.00 4.34 1.68
N ASP A 67 -23.06 3.01 1.77
CA ASP A 67 -22.15 2.13 1.03
C ASP A 67 -22.51 2.09 -0.45
N ALA A 68 -23.80 2.07 -0.78
CA ALA A 68 -24.26 2.19 -2.16
C ALA A 68 -23.77 3.50 -2.82
N ALA A 69 -23.95 4.64 -2.15
CA ALA A 69 -23.47 5.94 -2.61
C ALA A 69 -21.94 5.96 -2.76
N THR A 70 -21.21 5.41 -1.77
CA THR A 70 -19.74 5.32 -1.81
C THR A 70 -19.25 4.47 -2.98
N LEU A 71 -19.91 3.35 -3.27
CA LEU A 71 -19.56 2.45 -4.37
C LEU A 71 -19.81 3.08 -5.74
N VAL A 72 -20.99 3.70 -5.93
CA VAL A 72 -21.32 4.44 -7.17
C VAL A 72 -20.37 5.64 -7.33
N GLY A 73 -20.12 6.36 -6.25
CA GLY A 73 -19.20 7.49 -6.21
C GLY A 73 -17.76 7.13 -6.57
N ALA A 74 -17.24 6.02 -6.03
CA ALA A 74 -15.93 5.48 -6.40
C ALA A 74 -15.85 5.17 -7.90
N THR A 75 -16.95 4.69 -8.50
CA THR A 75 -17.04 4.42 -9.94
C THR A 75 -17.02 5.69 -10.76
N VAL A 76 -17.78 6.70 -10.36
CA VAL A 76 -17.77 8.03 -11.00
C VAL A 76 -16.36 8.65 -10.93
N ARG A 77 -15.71 8.60 -9.76
CA ARG A 77 -14.32 9.02 -9.53
C ARG A 77 -13.35 8.26 -10.46
N ALA A 78 -13.54 6.96 -10.61
CA ALA A 78 -12.73 6.05 -11.44
C ALA A 78 -12.97 6.18 -12.96
N GLY A 79 -13.86 7.07 -13.42
CA GLY A 79 -14.07 7.29 -14.84
C GLY A 79 -15.39 6.77 -15.40
N GLY A 80 -16.30 6.28 -14.55
CA GLY A 80 -17.60 5.73 -14.98
C GLY A 80 -18.48 6.74 -15.72
N PRO A 81 -19.42 6.26 -16.55
CA PRO A 81 -20.33 7.10 -17.32
C PRO A 81 -21.32 7.83 -16.40
N ILE A 82 -21.15 9.14 -16.27
CA ILE A 82 -21.96 10.00 -15.41
C ILE A 82 -23.46 9.89 -15.76
N GLY A 83 -23.80 9.87 -17.06
CA GLY A 83 -25.19 9.80 -17.51
C GLY A 83 -25.96 8.55 -17.05
N GLU A 84 -25.26 7.48 -16.68
CA GLU A 84 -25.88 6.26 -16.16
C GLU A 84 -25.89 6.16 -14.64
N LEU A 85 -25.04 6.95 -13.96
CA LEU A 85 -24.75 6.81 -12.53
C LEU A 85 -25.25 8.01 -11.71
N ALA A 86 -25.54 9.14 -12.34
CA ALA A 86 -25.90 10.39 -11.66
C ALA A 86 -27.13 10.24 -10.75
N ASP A 87 -28.22 9.69 -11.28
CA ASP A 87 -29.47 9.57 -10.54
C ASP A 87 -29.31 8.58 -9.35
N GLN A 88 -28.60 7.47 -9.56
CA GLN A 88 -28.29 6.51 -8.48
C GLN A 88 -27.40 7.16 -7.41
N LEU A 89 -26.36 7.90 -7.81
CA LEU A 89 -25.46 8.57 -6.88
C LEU A 89 -26.21 9.56 -5.99
N LEU A 90 -27.02 10.43 -6.58
CA LEU A 90 -27.79 11.43 -5.84
C LEU A 90 -28.83 10.77 -4.93
N THR A 91 -29.57 9.78 -5.45
CA THR A 91 -30.59 9.05 -4.67
C THR A 91 -29.98 8.36 -3.45
N TYR A 92 -28.89 7.61 -3.63
CA TYR A 92 -28.25 6.92 -2.52
C TYR A 92 -27.58 7.89 -1.55
N SER A 93 -27.03 9.02 -2.03
CA SER A 93 -26.45 10.04 -1.17
C SER A 93 -27.51 10.72 -0.30
N GLU A 94 -28.68 11.05 -0.85
CA GLU A 94 -29.79 11.62 -0.10
C GLU A 94 -30.38 10.61 0.90
N ALA A 95 -30.54 9.35 0.49
CA ALA A 95 -30.98 8.29 1.41
C ALA A 95 -29.97 8.06 2.57
N ALA A 96 -28.68 8.25 2.32
CA ALA A 96 -27.63 8.08 3.31
C ALA A 96 -27.48 9.27 4.25
N TRP A 97 -27.56 10.50 3.72
CA TRP A 97 -27.12 11.70 4.43
C TRP A 97 -28.11 12.85 4.37
N GLY A 98 -29.27 12.70 3.72
CA GLY A 98 -30.24 13.79 3.51
C GLY A 98 -30.84 14.39 4.79
N LYS A 99 -30.69 13.71 5.92
CA LYS A 99 -31.15 14.18 7.25
C LYS A 99 -30.05 14.84 8.08
N GLU A 100 -28.82 14.81 7.60
CA GLU A 100 -27.68 15.40 8.29
C GLU A 100 -27.74 16.93 8.22
N GLU A 101 -27.40 17.62 9.30
CA GLU A 101 -27.46 19.10 9.36
C GLU A 101 -26.57 19.78 8.33
N TRP A 102 -25.49 19.12 7.93
CA TRP A 102 -24.52 19.61 6.95
C TRP A 102 -24.89 19.31 5.49
N TRP A 103 -25.89 18.46 5.24
CA TRP A 103 -26.21 17.91 3.92
C TRP A 103 -26.39 19.00 2.85
N ASN A 104 -27.33 19.92 3.06
CA ASN A 104 -27.69 20.94 2.07
C ASN A 104 -26.51 21.85 1.74
N ALA A 105 -25.77 22.27 2.76
CA ALA A 105 -24.63 23.15 2.56
C ALA A 105 -23.44 22.42 1.92
N PHE A 106 -23.25 21.11 2.17
CA PHE A 106 -22.26 20.32 1.43
C PHE A 106 -22.65 20.13 -0.03
N LEU A 107 -23.93 19.89 -0.35
CA LEU A 107 -24.41 19.84 -1.74
C LEU A 107 -24.13 21.15 -2.46
N GLU A 108 -24.44 22.29 -1.82
CA GLU A 108 -24.23 23.61 -2.39
C GLU A 108 -22.74 23.90 -2.62
N ILE A 109 -21.91 23.71 -1.59
CA ILE A 109 -20.47 23.97 -1.66
C ILE A 109 -19.78 23.07 -2.69
N ALA A 110 -20.17 21.79 -2.77
CA ALA A 110 -19.62 20.86 -3.75
C ALA A 110 -20.19 21.04 -5.16
N GLY A 111 -21.35 21.68 -5.29
CA GLY A 111 -22.12 21.69 -6.52
C GLY A 111 -22.62 20.29 -6.91
N LEU A 112 -22.88 19.41 -5.95
CA LEU A 112 -23.35 18.05 -6.19
C LEU A 112 -24.86 18.08 -6.50
N LYS A 113 -25.20 18.20 -7.79
CA LYS A 113 -26.56 18.25 -8.30
C LYS A 113 -26.67 17.59 -9.67
N ARG A 114 -27.88 17.28 -10.10
CA ARG A 114 -28.13 16.56 -11.36
C ARG A 114 -27.59 17.28 -12.58
N GLU A 115 -27.69 18.61 -12.60
CA GLU A 115 -27.23 19.49 -13.68
C GLU A 115 -25.77 19.93 -13.50
N ALA A 116 -25.00 19.28 -12.63
CA ALA A 116 -23.60 19.61 -12.44
C ALA A 116 -22.82 19.42 -13.75
N ILE A 117 -22.12 20.47 -14.18
CA ILE A 117 -21.24 20.45 -15.36
C ILE A 117 -20.19 19.34 -15.22
N ASP A 118 -19.68 19.15 -14.00
CA ASP A 118 -18.73 18.09 -13.66
C ASP A 118 -19.16 17.39 -12.36
N LEU A 119 -20.09 16.44 -12.49
CA LEU A 119 -20.56 15.64 -11.37
C LEU A 119 -19.43 14.84 -10.70
N ARG A 120 -18.38 14.46 -11.45
CA ARG A 120 -17.24 13.73 -10.90
C ARG A 120 -16.48 14.61 -9.91
N LYS A 121 -16.14 15.83 -10.32
CA LYS A 121 -15.45 16.77 -9.44
C LYS A 121 -16.33 17.14 -8.24
N ALA A 122 -17.63 17.35 -8.45
CA ALA A 122 -18.57 17.63 -7.37
C ALA A 122 -18.62 16.48 -6.35
N TRP A 123 -18.69 15.22 -6.82
CA TRP A 123 -18.67 14.06 -5.93
C TRP A 123 -17.36 13.94 -5.14
N ILE A 124 -16.19 14.07 -5.81
CA ILE A 124 -14.89 14.00 -5.13
C ILE A 124 -14.83 15.04 -4.01
N TYR A 125 -15.28 16.26 -4.30
CA TYR A 125 -15.25 17.34 -3.33
C TYR A 125 -16.24 17.14 -2.17
N PHE A 126 -17.46 16.67 -2.47
CA PHE A 126 -18.45 16.30 -1.45
C PHE A 126 -17.92 15.20 -0.52
N ASP A 127 -17.35 14.15 -1.09
CA ASP A 127 -16.78 13.01 -0.37
C ASP A 127 -15.57 13.41 0.48
N ASP A 128 -14.70 14.27 -0.05
CA ASP A 128 -13.57 14.82 0.68
C ASP A 128 -14.03 15.67 1.87
N MET A 129 -15.00 16.57 1.70
CA MET A 129 -15.57 17.34 2.83
C MET A 129 -16.16 16.43 3.91
N ARG A 130 -16.89 15.39 3.53
CA ARG A 130 -17.47 14.40 4.46
C ARG A 130 -16.40 13.62 5.23
N SER A 131 -15.20 13.48 4.67
CA SER A 131 -14.08 12.82 5.33
C SER A 131 -13.40 13.69 6.42
N TYR A 132 -13.69 15.00 6.47
CA TYR A 132 -13.23 15.88 7.54
C TYR A 132 -14.14 15.73 8.75
N LYS A 133 -13.69 14.89 9.68
CA LYS A 133 -14.32 14.64 10.97
C LYS A 133 -13.29 14.77 12.07
N VAL A 134 -13.74 14.86 13.32
CA VAL A 134 -12.83 14.84 14.48
C VAL A 134 -11.95 13.60 14.42
N GLY A 135 -10.65 13.79 14.66
CA GLY A 135 -9.63 12.74 14.55
C GLY A 135 -9.04 12.56 13.14
N THR A 136 -9.59 13.21 12.11
CA THR A 136 -8.97 13.19 10.78
C THR A 136 -7.61 13.86 10.85
N VAL A 137 -6.57 13.13 10.42
CA VAL A 137 -5.20 13.66 10.36
C VAL A 137 -4.97 14.28 8.99
N VAL A 138 -4.33 15.44 8.99
CA VAL A 138 -4.05 16.24 7.81
C VAL A 138 -2.58 16.66 7.77
N PHE A 139 -2.07 16.97 6.58
CA PHE A 139 -0.74 17.49 6.35
C PHE A 139 -0.79 18.78 5.53
N HIS A 140 -0.14 19.83 6.04
CA HIS A 140 0.01 21.11 5.36
C HIS A 140 1.40 21.24 4.75
N ALA A 141 1.48 21.10 3.42
CA ALA A 141 2.74 21.08 2.69
C ALA A 141 3.54 22.39 2.79
N ALA A 142 2.88 23.54 2.99
CA ALA A 142 3.51 24.85 3.07
C ALA A 142 4.07 25.20 4.47
N GLY A 143 4.22 24.22 5.37
CA GLY A 143 5.18 24.33 6.48
C GLY A 143 4.64 24.14 7.90
N TRP A 144 3.33 23.98 8.11
CA TRP A 144 2.76 23.71 9.44
C TRP A 144 2.83 22.22 9.81
N GLY A 145 3.11 21.35 8.83
CA GLY A 145 3.32 19.93 9.08
C GLY A 145 2.02 19.18 9.32
N VAL A 146 2.07 18.20 10.22
CA VAL A 146 0.97 17.26 10.48
C VAL A 146 0.05 17.84 11.55
N GLY A 147 -1.26 17.81 11.32
CA GLY A 147 -2.26 18.22 12.29
C GLY A 147 -3.46 17.27 12.37
N GLU A 148 -4.31 17.48 13.35
CA GLU A 148 -5.53 16.71 13.57
C GLU A 148 -6.73 17.63 13.67
N VAL A 149 -7.81 17.28 12.98
CA VAL A 149 -9.10 17.95 13.11
C VAL A 149 -9.64 17.67 14.52
N LYS A 150 -9.82 18.72 15.31
CA LYS A 150 -10.33 18.65 16.69
C LYS A 150 -11.82 18.98 16.82
N GLU A 151 -12.34 19.74 15.87
CA GLU A 151 -13.76 20.15 15.85
C GLU A 151 -14.16 20.38 14.39
N VAL A 152 -15.41 20.08 14.06
CA VAL A 152 -16.06 20.51 12.82
C VAL A 152 -17.37 21.18 13.21
N ASN A 153 -17.52 22.45 12.85
CA ASN A 153 -18.73 23.22 13.06
C ASN A 153 -19.50 23.28 11.75
N TYR A 154 -20.61 22.55 11.68
CA TYR A 154 -21.44 22.46 10.48
C TYR A 154 -22.33 23.70 10.25
N ALA A 155 -22.54 24.53 11.28
CA ALA A 155 -23.28 25.79 11.14
C ALA A 155 -22.42 26.88 10.48
N THR A 156 -21.13 26.96 10.83
CA THR A 156 -20.18 27.91 10.20
C THR A 156 -19.39 27.31 9.04
N MET A 157 -19.50 25.99 8.84
CA MET A 157 -18.72 25.22 7.88
C MET A 157 -17.21 25.38 8.08
N GLU A 158 -16.75 25.28 9.32
CA GLU A 158 -15.35 25.41 9.69
C GLU A 158 -14.82 24.18 10.41
N ALA A 159 -13.55 23.84 10.17
CA ALA A 159 -12.81 22.83 10.93
C ALA A 159 -11.72 23.50 11.78
N LEU A 160 -11.66 23.13 13.06
CA LEU A 160 -10.55 23.47 13.94
C LEU A 160 -9.46 22.41 13.78
N VAL A 161 -8.26 22.82 13.35
CA VAL A 161 -7.12 21.91 13.19
C VAL A 161 -6.04 22.25 14.21
N HIS A 162 -5.51 21.23 14.87
CA HIS A 162 -4.38 21.33 15.79
C HIS A 162 -3.13 20.72 15.16
N PHE A 163 -2.12 21.55 14.90
CA PHE A 163 -0.86 21.13 14.27
C PHE A 163 0.19 20.74 15.31
N SER A 164 0.91 19.67 14.99
CA SER A 164 2.07 19.19 15.74
C SER A 164 3.36 19.84 15.27
N GLY A 165 4.26 20.15 16.21
CA GLY A 165 5.59 20.70 15.92
C GLY A 165 5.98 21.88 16.81
N PRO A 166 7.18 22.44 16.60
CA PRO A 166 7.63 23.64 17.32
C PRO A 166 6.67 24.80 17.05
N GLY A 167 6.07 25.35 18.10
CA GLY A 167 5.07 26.43 17.98
C GLY A 167 3.63 25.96 17.73
N SER A 168 3.34 24.67 17.96
CA SER A 168 2.00 24.04 18.01
C SER A 168 0.84 25.03 17.89
N LYS A 169 0.24 25.10 16.69
CA LYS A 169 -0.82 26.06 16.35
C LYS A 169 -2.18 25.38 16.38
N LYS A 170 -3.20 26.10 16.84
CA LYS A 170 -4.61 25.78 16.63
C LYS A 170 -5.19 26.87 15.75
N ASP A 171 -5.86 26.49 14.67
CA ASP A 171 -6.47 27.46 13.76
C ASP A 171 -7.77 26.92 13.17
N ARG A 172 -8.70 27.82 12.84
CA ARG A 172 -9.97 27.50 12.20
C ARG A 172 -9.88 27.76 10.70
N PHE A 173 -10.42 26.84 9.92
CA PHE A 173 -10.44 26.92 8.47
C PHE A 173 -11.86 26.71 7.97
N PRO A 174 -12.33 27.51 7.00
CA PRO A 174 -13.48 27.12 6.19
C PRO A 174 -13.23 25.71 5.62
N LEU A 175 -14.20 24.80 5.72
CA LEU A 175 -14.07 23.41 5.28
C LEU A 175 -13.64 23.32 3.82
N ARG A 176 -14.18 24.19 2.98
CA ARG A 176 -13.77 24.36 1.58
C ARG A 176 -12.26 24.58 1.46
N THR A 177 -11.72 25.54 2.19
CA THR A 177 -10.28 25.83 2.19
C THR A 177 -9.48 24.66 2.76
N ALA A 178 -9.96 24.04 3.84
CA ALA A 178 -9.29 22.91 4.47
C ALA A 178 -9.11 21.71 3.51
N VAL A 179 -10.12 21.40 2.70
CA VAL A 179 -10.05 20.36 1.65
C VAL A 179 -9.06 20.72 0.55
N GLU A 180 -8.95 22.00 0.20
CA GLU A 180 -8.06 22.48 -0.88
C GLU A 180 -6.57 22.53 -0.47
N ILE A 181 -6.27 22.88 0.78
CA ILE A 181 -4.87 23.15 1.22
C ILE A 181 -4.22 22.00 1.98
N PHE A 182 -4.99 21.04 2.48
CA PHE A 182 -4.46 19.93 3.26
C PHE A 182 -4.48 18.59 2.50
N GLU A 183 -3.41 17.83 2.67
CA GLU A 183 -3.39 16.41 2.32
C GLU A 183 -3.97 15.61 3.49
N ARG A 184 -5.09 14.92 3.29
CA ARG A 184 -5.63 13.98 4.29
C ARG A 184 -4.72 12.76 4.41
N LEU A 185 -4.32 12.44 5.65
CA LEU A 185 -3.45 11.30 5.93
C LEU A 185 -4.28 10.10 6.42
N PRO A 186 -4.22 8.94 5.75
CA PRO A 186 -4.84 7.73 6.27
C PRO A 186 -4.12 7.26 7.54
N ALA A 187 -4.81 6.48 8.38
CA ALA A 187 -4.23 5.91 9.60
C ALA A 187 -2.99 5.03 9.36
N THR A 188 -2.85 4.49 8.13
CA THR A 188 -1.67 3.72 7.71
C THR A 188 -0.46 4.59 7.38
N ASP A 189 -0.63 5.90 7.16
CA ASP A 189 0.48 6.82 6.90
C ASP A 189 1.33 6.99 8.16
N LEU A 190 2.65 6.85 8.02
CA LEU A 190 3.58 6.92 9.13
C LEU A 190 3.58 8.28 9.82
N ARG A 191 3.29 9.37 9.09
CA ARG A 191 3.14 10.71 9.65
C ARG A 191 1.94 10.79 10.60
N ALA A 192 0.82 10.17 10.21
CA ALA A 192 -0.37 10.09 11.05
C ALA A 192 -0.12 9.23 12.29
N GLN A 193 0.55 8.09 12.12
CA GLN A 193 0.94 7.24 13.25
C GLN A 193 1.88 7.95 14.21
N ARG A 194 2.82 8.76 13.69
CA ARG A 194 3.73 9.55 14.54
C ARG A 194 2.98 10.56 15.40
N LEU A 195 1.87 11.10 14.90
CA LEU A 195 1.01 12.00 15.67
C LEU A 195 0.21 11.26 16.73
N ILE A 196 -0.44 10.15 16.34
CA ILE A 196 -1.43 9.43 17.17
C ILE A 196 -0.76 8.54 18.22
N ASP A 197 0.25 7.75 17.81
CA ASP A 197 0.95 6.79 18.65
C ASP A 197 2.47 6.82 18.39
N PRO A 198 3.19 7.85 18.89
CA PRO A 198 4.62 7.94 18.72
C PRO A 198 5.39 6.74 19.28
N GLN A 199 4.94 6.20 20.42
CA GLN A 199 5.63 5.12 21.13
C GLN A 199 5.48 3.78 20.39
N GLY A 200 4.28 3.44 19.94
CA GLY A 200 4.04 2.25 19.13
C GLY A 200 4.76 2.31 17.79
N LEU A 201 4.85 3.49 17.17
CA LEU A 201 5.66 3.68 15.96
C LEU A 201 7.15 3.46 16.24
N ASP A 202 7.70 4.00 17.34
CA ASP A 202 9.09 3.80 17.72
C ASP A 202 9.41 2.31 18.02
N LYS A 203 8.45 1.57 18.59
CA LYS A 203 8.56 0.12 18.78
C LYS A 203 8.59 -0.61 17.43
N ARG A 204 7.66 -0.30 16.53
CA ARG A 204 7.57 -0.92 15.18
C ARG A 204 8.79 -0.61 14.32
N LEU A 205 9.37 0.60 14.43
CA LEU A 205 10.64 0.94 13.77
C LEU A 205 11.78 -0.01 14.14
N LYS A 206 11.81 -0.49 15.40
CA LYS A 206 12.84 -1.42 15.89
C LYS A 206 12.53 -2.87 15.56
N GLU A 207 11.29 -3.29 15.83
CA GLU A 207 10.86 -4.69 15.81
C GLU A 207 10.37 -5.14 14.43
N GLN A 208 9.71 -4.26 13.68
CA GLN A 208 9.06 -4.56 12.40
C GLN A 208 9.52 -3.61 11.28
N PRO A 209 10.83 -3.50 11.01
CA PRO A 209 11.37 -2.55 10.05
C PRO A 209 10.87 -2.77 8.61
N LEU A 210 10.59 -4.02 8.22
CA LEU A 210 10.04 -4.31 6.88
C LEU A 210 8.62 -3.77 6.70
N GLU A 211 7.76 -3.83 7.73
CA GLU A 211 6.43 -3.24 7.66
C GLU A 211 6.47 -1.72 7.54
N ILE A 212 7.44 -1.07 8.18
CA ILE A 212 7.67 0.37 7.99
C ILE A 212 8.14 0.66 6.57
N LEU A 213 9.09 -0.13 6.04
CA LEU A 213 9.54 0.00 4.65
C LEU A 213 8.38 -0.21 3.67
N LYS A 214 7.51 -1.20 3.92
CA LYS A 214 6.30 -1.46 3.14
C LYS A 214 5.39 -0.25 3.09
N ALA A 215 5.11 0.38 4.23
CA ALA A 215 4.29 1.58 4.31
C ALA A 215 4.88 2.74 3.48
N VAL A 216 6.19 2.93 3.54
CA VAL A 216 6.88 3.91 2.68
C VAL A 216 6.73 3.54 1.20
N LEU A 217 7.01 2.30 0.81
CA LEU A 217 6.93 1.87 -0.58
C LEU A 217 5.52 2.02 -1.14
N LEU A 218 4.48 1.64 -0.38
CA LEU A 218 3.08 1.79 -0.78
C LEU A 218 2.72 3.27 -1.02
N ARG A 219 3.20 4.20 -0.18
CA ARG A 219 3.01 5.65 -0.38
C ARG A 219 3.62 6.14 -1.70
N TYR A 220 4.70 5.52 -2.18
CA TYR A 220 5.39 5.89 -3.42
C TYR A 220 5.11 4.90 -4.57
N GLY A 221 3.93 4.26 -4.59
CA GLY A 221 3.51 3.43 -5.73
C GLY A 221 4.22 2.08 -5.83
N GLY A 222 4.75 1.56 -4.72
CA GLY A 222 5.40 0.26 -4.61
C GLY A 222 6.89 0.27 -4.91
N LYS A 223 7.48 1.40 -5.29
CA LYS A 223 8.91 1.50 -5.62
C LYS A 223 9.49 2.83 -5.15
N ALA A 224 10.65 2.80 -4.49
CA ALA A 224 11.29 4.01 -4.01
C ALA A 224 12.82 3.94 -4.03
N SER A 225 13.44 5.09 -4.30
CA SER A 225 14.88 5.25 -4.14
C SER A 225 15.29 5.36 -2.67
N ASN A 226 16.55 5.07 -2.36
CA ASN A 226 17.14 5.29 -1.04
C ASN A 226 16.92 6.73 -0.51
N ILE A 227 17.03 7.73 -1.38
CA ILE A 227 16.80 9.15 -1.03
C ILE A 227 15.33 9.38 -0.67
N THR A 228 14.41 8.83 -1.45
CA THR A 228 12.97 8.91 -1.19
C THR A 228 12.62 8.28 0.15
N ILE A 229 13.15 7.08 0.44
CA ILE A 229 12.92 6.38 1.70
C ILE A 229 13.47 7.18 2.89
N ARG A 230 14.70 7.70 2.77
CA ARG A 230 15.31 8.54 3.79
C ARG A 230 14.47 9.79 4.09
N ASN A 231 14.02 10.49 3.04
CA ASN A 231 13.22 11.70 3.19
C ASN A 231 11.85 11.41 3.84
N ALA A 232 11.21 10.30 3.47
CA ALA A 232 9.96 9.87 4.08
C ALA A 232 10.11 9.58 5.58
N LEU A 233 11.21 8.94 5.97
CA LEU A 233 11.50 8.65 7.37
C LEU A 233 11.94 9.87 8.18
N ALA A 234 12.59 10.85 7.54
CA ALA A 234 12.89 12.13 8.19
C ALA A 234 11.61 12.87 8.64
N GLN A 235 10.51 12.74 7.89
CA GLN A 235 9.21 13.34 8.26
C GLN A 235 8.60 12.77 9.55
N ILE A 236 9.09 11.63 10.03
CA ILE A 236 8.67 11.02 11.30
C ILE A 236 9.78 11.07 12.38
N GLY A 237 10.84 11.85 12.14
CA GLY A 237 11.95 12.03 13.09
C GLY A 237 13.01 10.93 13.07
N VAL A 238 13.13 10.18 11.97
CA VAL A 238 14.18 9.19 11.75
C VAL A 238 15.19 9.76 10.75
N ASP A 239 16.20 10.45 11.27
CA ASP A 239 17.25 11.12 10.51
C ASP A 239 18.65 10.80 11.07
N GLY A 240 19.70 11.37 10.44
CA GLY A 240 21.09 11.24 10.87
C GLY A 240 21.52 9.80 11.18
N THR A 241 22.01 9.59 12.40
CA THR A 241 22.48 8.28 12.89
C THR A 241 21.33 7.27 13.05
N LYS A 242 20.13 7.71 13.43
CA LYS A 242 18.96 6.81 13.57
C LYS A 242 18.62 6.19 12.22
N TRP A 243 18.62 7.00 11.17
CA TRP A 243 18.44 6.54 9.80
C TRP A 243 19.53 5.53 9.39
N SER A 244 20.81 5.85 9.58
CA SER A 244 21.91 4.96 9.16
C SER A 244 21.82 3.58 9.82
N ASN A 245 21.50 3.53 11.10
CA ASN A 245 21.34 2.28 11.86
C ASN A 245 20.11 1.49 11.39
N TRP A 246 18.97 2.16 11.24
CA TRP A 246 17.75 1.54 10.76
C TRP A 246 17.93 0.99 9.35
N TRP A 247 18.44 1.79 8.42
CA TRP A 247 18.57 1.42 7.02
C TRP A 247 19.50 0.23 6.80
N LYS A 248 20.65 0.19 7.49
CA LYS A 248 21.57 -0.95 7.41
C LYS A 248 20.89 -2.28 7.76
N LYS A 249 20.08 -2.28 8.83
CA LYS A 249 19.31 -3.46 9.26
C LYS A 249 18.19 -3.79 8.26
N THR A 250 17.35 -2.81 7.94
CA THR A 250 16.17 -3.01 7.11
C THR A 250 16.51 -3.45 5.69
N ARG A 251 17.55 -2.87 5.10
CA ARG A 251 18.00 -3.24 3.76
C ARG A 251 18.44 -4.70 3.69
N LEU A 252 19.22 -5.16 4.67
CA LEU A 252 19.65 -6.56 4.73
C LEU A 252 18.46 -7.51 4.89
N LEU A 253 17.46 -7.12 5.70
CA LEU A 253 16.22 -7.89 5.81
C LEU A 253 15.46 -7.93 4.47
N ALA A 254 15.36 -6.80 3.77
CA ALA A 254 14.66 -6.72 2.49
C ALA A 254 15.39 -7.49 1.36
N GLU A 255 16.72 -7.52 1.36
CA GLU A 255 17.52 -8.35 0.43
C GLU A 255 17.25 -9.86 0.64
N ASN A 256 16.86 -10.25 1.87
CA ASN A 256 16.57 -11.62 2.22
C ASN A 256 15.07 -12.00 2.16
N ASP A 257 14.19 -11.04 1.90
CA ASP A 257 12.75 -11.23 1.92
C ASP A 257 12.18 -11.43 0.51
N THR A 258 11.31 -12.43 0.35
CA THR A 258 10.70 -12.78 -0.95
C THR A 258 9.75 -11.71 -1.50
N MET A 259 9.24 -10.80 -0.68
CA MET A 259 8.32 -9.73 -1.08
C MET A 259 9.04 -8.46 -1.54
N TYR A 260 10.37 -8.36 -1.40
CA TYR A 260 11.12 -7.16 -1.73
C TYR A 260 12.16 -7.43 -2.81
N ARG A 261 12.34 -6.45 -3.69
CA ARG A 261 13.44 -6.43 -4.65
C ARG A 261 14.31 -5.23 -4.38
N VAL A 262 15.56 -5.48 -3.97
CA VAL A 262 16.59 -4.46 -3.78
C VAL A 262 17.57 -4.47 -4.95
N SER A 263 17.70 -3.36 -5.67
CA SER A 263 18.56 -3.22 -6.85
C SER A 263 19.48 -2.02 -6.76
N GLY A 264 20.57 -2.04 -7.53
CA GLY A 264 21.57 -0.97 -7.57
C GLY A 264 22.63 -1.07 -6.47
N ASN A 265 23.60 -0.16 -6.52
CA ASN A 265 24.64 -0.04 -5.50
C ASN A 265 24.17 0.81 -4.31
N ILE A 266 24.98 0.99 -3.27
CA ILE A 266 24.61 1.75 -2.07
C ILE A 266 24.13 3.19 -2.41
N ALA A 267 24.75 3.84 -3.39
CA ALA A 267 24.43 5.21 -3.79
C ALA A 267 23.15 5.32 -4.64
N LYS A 268 22.87 4.33 -5.49
CA LYS A 268 21.70 4.27 -6.39
C LYS A 268 20.75 3.13 -6.01
N CYS A 269 20.64 2.85 -4.71
CA CYS A 269 19.81 1.77 -4.21
C CYS A 269 18.34 2.10 -4.44
N GLU A 270 17.61 1.13 -5.00
CA GLU A 270 16.19 1.19 -5.24
C GLU A 270 15.54 -0.05 -4.64
N VAL A 271 14.39 0.14 -4.00
CA VAL A 271 13.61 -0.95 -3.41
C VAL A 271 12.22 -0.97 -4.01
N GLU A 272 11.77 -2.15 -4.38
CA GLU A 272 10.44 -2.43 -4.91
C GLU A 272 9.73 -3.45 -4.02
N LEU A 273 8.46 -3.18 -3.69
CA LEU A 273 7.55 -4.12 -3.06
C LEU A 273 6.85 -4.94 -4.15
N LEU A 274 7.03 -6.25 -4.12
CA LEU A 274 6.45 -7.15 -5.11
C LEU A 274 4.98 -7.42 -4.80
N ARG A 275 4.20 -7.65 -5.86
CA ARG A 275 2.77 -8.01 -5.75
C ARG A 275 2.57 -9.46 -5.31
N ARG A 276 3.53 -10.31 -5.66
CA ARG A 276 3.63 -11.71 -5.24
C ARG A 276 5.05 -11.94 -4.75
N ALA A 277 5.18 -12.81 -3.75
CA ALA A 277 6.48 -13.27 -3.30
C ALA A 277 7.25 -13.86 -4.50
N LEU A 278 8.55 -13.60 -4.55
CA LEU A 278 9.47 -14.35 -5.40
C LEU A 278 9.31 -15.83 -5.10
N ASP A 279 9.40 -16.64 -6.15
CA ASP A 279 9.53 -18.08 -5.99
C ASP A 279 10.72 -18.39 -5.08
N PRO A 280 10.58 -19.26 -4.06
CA PRO A 280 11.63 -19.50 -3.07
C PRO A 280 12.96 -19.96 -3.69
N VAL A 281 12.91 -20.70 -4.80
CA VAL A 281 14.11 -21.15 -5.52
C VAL A 281 14.82 -19.95 -6.15
N GLU A 282 14.09 -19.09 -6.85
CA GLU A 282 14.66 -17.88 -7.47
C GLU A 282 15.21 -16.89 -6.43
N ALA A 283 14.49 -16.72 -5.31
CA ALA A 283 14.95 -15.90 -4.19
C ALA A 283 16.27 -16.44 -3.61
N LEU A 284 16.39 -17.74 -3.41
CA LEU A 284 17.62 -18.38 -2.94
C LEU A 284 18.76 -18.21 -3.93
N ARG A 285 18.53 -18.48 -5.22
CA ARG A 285 19.55 -18.34 -6.27
C ARG A 285 20.14 -16.94 -6.26
N ARG A 286 19.28 -15.93 -6.23
CA ARG A 286 19.70 -14.52 -6.15
C ARG A 286 20.53 -14.22 -4.91
N GLN A 287 20.11 -14.69 -3.74
CA GLN A 287 20.82 -14.47 -2.47
C GLN A 287 22.23 -15.06 -2.50
N LEU A 288 22.40 -16.24 -3.08
CA LEU A 288 23.70 -16.89 -3.20
C LEU A 288 24.61 -16.18 -4.21
N VAL A 289 24.08 -15.75 -5.36
CA VAL A 289 24.85 -14.99 -6.37
C VAL A 289 25.28 -13.62 -5.83
N GLN A 290 24.46 -12.98 -4.99
CA GLN A 290 24.76 -11.67 -4.40
C GLN A 290 25.64 -11.76 -3.14
N ALA A 291 26.04 -12.96 -2.71
CA ALA A 291 26.93 -13.12 -1.57
C ALA A 291 28.28 -12.42 -1.82
N LYS A 292 28.86 -11.82 -0.78
CA LYS A 292 30.14 -11.08 -0.90
C LYS A 292 31.31 -11.98 -1.25
N SER A 293 31.22 -13.28 -0.94
CA SER A 293 32.26 -14.26 -1.19
C SER A 293 31.66 -15.67 -1.32
N LEU A 294 32.41 -16.58 -1.95
CA LEU A 294 32.05 -18.00 -2.01
C LEU A 294 31.93 -18.60 -0.61
N LYS A 295 32.77 -18.16 0.35
CA LYS A 295 32.67 -18.56 1.75
C LYS A 295 31.30 -18.21 2.36
N ASP A 296 30.78 -17.01 2.11
CA ASP A 296 29.48 -16.59 2.65
C ASP A 296 28.33 -17.39 2.01
N ALA A 297 28.40 -17.64 0.70
CA ALA A 297 27.45 -18.50 0.01
C ALA A 297 27.46 -19.92 0.57
N LEU A 298 28.66 -20.49 0.81
CA LEU A 298 28.83 -21.83 1.39
C LEU A 298 28.28 -21.95 2.81
N ALA A 299 28.53 -20.96 3.67
CA ALA A 299 27.99 -20.94 5.02
C ALA A 299 26.46 -21.03 4.99
N ARG A 300 25.82 -20.23 4.11
CA ARG A 300 24.37 -20.20 3.96
C ARG A 300 23.80 -21.51 3.42
N VAL A 301 24.46 -22.14 2.45
CA VAL A 301 24.03 -23.45 1.93
C VAL A 301 24.19 -24.54 2.99
N ARG A 302 25.25 -24.51 3.81
CA ARG A 302 25.40 -25.45 4.94
C ARG A 302 24.28 -25.31 5.96
N ASP A 303 23.93 -24.09 6.34
CA ASP A 303 22.81 -23.83 7.26
C ASP A 303 21.49 -24.36 6.69
N LEU A 304 21.24 -24.16 5.39
CA LEU A 304 20.06 -24.68 4.70
C LEU A 304 20.01 -26.21 4.68
N LEU A 305 21.15 -26.87 4.42
CA LEU A 305 21.25 -28.32 4.39
C LEU A 305 21.17 -28.96 5.77
N GLY A 306 21.52 -28.21 6.83
CA GLY A 306 21.39 -28.64 8.22
C GLY A 306 19.98 -28.51 8.81
N GLY A 307 19.05 -27.87 8.11
CA GLY A 307 17.65 -27.73 8.55
C GLY A 307 16.80 -28.99 8.30
N GLU A 308 15.84 -29.26 9.17
CA GLU A 308 14.90 -30.38 8.97
C GLU A 308 13.90 -30.09 7.84
N LYS A 309 13.81 -31.02 6.87
CA LYS A 309 12.88 -31.03 5.71
C LYS A 309 13.06 -29.89 4.68
N LEU A 310 14.25 -29.80 4.08
CA LEU A 310 14.47 -28.96 2.89
C LEU A 310 13.82 -29.59 1.63
N GLN A 311 13.05 -28.80 0.88
CA GLN A 311 12.44 -29.24 -0.39
C GLN A 311 13.51 -29.60 -1.43
N PRO A 312 13.33 -30.68 -2.23
CA PRO A 312 14.31 -31.13 -3.22
C PRO A 312 14.72 -30.06 -4.24
N GLU A 313 13.78 -29.21 -4.66
CA GLU A 313 13.98 -28.17 -5.66
C GLU A 313 14.89 -27.05 -5.12
N ILE A 314 14.65 -26.63 -3.87
CA ILE A 314 15.47 -25.64 -3.17
C ILE A 314 16.87 -26.19 -2.93
N ARG A 315 16.96 -27.46 -2.53
CA ARG A 315 18.24 -28.15 -2.36
C ARG A 315 19.03 -28.21 -3.66
N GLY A 316 18.40 -28.63 -4.75
CA GLY A 316 19.03 -28.70 -6.07
C GLY A 316 19.55 -27.34 -6.51
N ALA A 317 18.71 -26.31 -6.41
CA ALA A 317 19.10 -24.96 -6.77
C ALA A 317 20.25 -24.39 -5.94
N ALA A 318 20.30 -24.67 -4.63
CA ALA A 318 21.40 -24.27 -3.77
C ALA A 318 22.73 -24.86 -4.25
N LEU A 319 22.74 -26.16 -4.56
CA LEU A 319 23.93 -26.87 -5.03
C LEU A 319 24.36 -26.39 -6.41
N ASP A 320 23.42 -26.15 -7.33
CA ASP A 320 23.72 -25.62 -8.66
C ASP A 320 24.47 -24.28 -8.60
N VAL A 321 24.02 -23.37 -7.73
CA VAL A 321 24.66 -22.05 -7.61
C VAL A 321 26.05 -22.16 -6.99
N ILE A 322 26.25 -23.05 -6.02
CA ILE A 322 27.59 -23.29 -5.45
C ILE A 322 28.54 -23.90 -6.49
N GLU A 323 28.06 -24.84 -7.31
CA GLU A 323 28.85 -25.40 -8.41
C GLU A 323 29.28 -24.30 -9.39
N GLN A 324 28.35 -23.44 -9.80
CA GLN A 324 28.61 -22.30 -10.67
C GLN A 324 29.65 -21.35 -10.05
N LEU A 325 29.43 -20.88 -8.83
CA LEU A 325 30.34 -19.94 -8.14
C LEU A 325 31.73 -20.54 -7.87
N SER A 326 31.83 -21.86 -7.64
CA SER A 326 33.11 -22.54 -7.40
C SER A 326 33.94 -22.79 -8.67
N SER A 327 33.28 -22.73 -9.83
CA SER A 327 33.90 -22.88 -11.14
C SER A 327 34.52 -21.56 -11.63
N GLU A 328 34.15 -20.42 -11.05
CA GLU A 328 34.80 -19.14 -11.31
C GLU A 328 36.21 -19.11 -10.70
N THR A 329 37.23 -18.87 -11.54
CA THR A 329 38.66 -18.89 -11.13
C THR A 329 39.04 -17.73 -10.19
N SER A 330 38.14 -16.77 -9.98
CA SER A 330 38.34 -15.59 -9.12
C SER A 330 38.31 -15.91 -7.62
N ALA A 331 37.71 -17.03 -7.22
CA ALA A 331 37.59 -17.41 -5.81
C ALA A 331 38.86 -18.13 -5.28
N PRO A 332 39.24 -17.90 -4.00
CA PRO A 332 40.36 -18.61 -3.37
C PRO A 332 40.23 -20.14 -3.41
N ILE A 333 41.36 -20.83 -3.63
CA ILE A 333 41.38 -22.29 -3.86
C ILE A 333 40.84 -23.11 -2.68
N ASP A 334 41.05 -22.64 -1.45
CA ASP A 334 40.55 -23.25 -0.22
C ASP A 334 39.01 -23.20 -0.13
N GLN A 335 38.41 -22.10 -0.59
CA GLN A 335 36.95 -21.94 -0.65
C GLN A 335 36.35 -22.83 -1.74
N ARG A 336 37.01 -22.89 -2.90
CA ARG A 336 36.60 -23.78 -4.00
C ARG A 336 36.69 -25.25 -3.61
N LEU A 337 37.76 -25.65 -2.94
CA LEU A 337 37.91 -27.02 -2.42
C LEU A 337 36.80 -27.35 -1.40
N SER A 338 36.49 -26.42 -0.50
CA SER A 338 35.37 -26.55 0.44
C SER A 338 34.02 -26.70 -0.27
N ALA A 339 33.80 -25.98 -1.38
CA ALA A 339 32.60 -26.11 -2.20
C ALA A 339 32.51 -27.49 -2.87
N TRP A 340 33.61 -27.97 -3.45
CA TRP A 340 33.66 -29.29 -4.09
C TRP A 340 33.46 -30.44 -3.09
N MET A 341 34.00 -30.32 -1.88
CA MET A 341 33.74 -31.29 -0.81
C MET A 341 32.24 -31.34 -0.46
N LEU A 342 31.60 -30.18 -0.30
CA LEU A 342 30.17 -30.08 -0.01
C LEU A 342 29.31 -30.68 -1.14
N LEU A 343 29.62 -30.38 -2.40
CA LEU A 343 28.92 -30.95 -3.57
C LEU A 343 29.07 -32.48 -3.65
N ARG A 344 30.22 -33.00 -3.24
CA ARG A 344 30.48 -34.45 -3.18
C ARG A 344 29.73 -35.13 -2.04
N GLU A 345 29.64 -34.49 -0.87
CA GLU A 345 28.88 -34.99 0.28
C GLU A 345 27.37 -34.99 0.03
N HIS A 346 26.90 -34.09 -0.82
CA HIS A 346 25.49 -33.94 -1.19
C HIS A 346 25.29 -34.08 -2.71
N PRO A 347 25.45 -35.29 -3.28
CA PRO A 347 25.25 -35.51 -4.70
C PRO A 347 23.80 -35.22 -5.09
N ARG A 348 23.60 -34.72 -6.32
CA ARG A 348 22.26 -34.51 -6.89
C ARG A 348 21.49 -35.83 -6.85
N THR A 349 20.24 -35.80 -6.42
CA THR A 349 19.31 -36.92 -6.63
C THR A 349 19.10 -37.10 -8.14
N PRO A 350 19.27 -38.30 -8.71
CA PRO A 350 19.08 -38.52 -10.13
C PRO A 350 17.58 -38.51 -10.45
N GLY A 351 17.07 -37.37 -10.95
CA GLY A 351 15.67 -37.25 -11.38
C GLY A 351 15.14 -35.83 -11.23
N GLY A 352 15.32 -35.01 -12.27
CA GLY A 352 14.83 -33.64 -12.33
C GLY A 352 15.47 -32.92 -13.51
N LYS A 353 15.09 -33.32 -14.72
CA LYS A 353 15.27 -32.52 -15.93
C LYS A 353 14.06 -31.61 -16.10
#